data_AF-A0A940UBY9-F1
#
_entry.id   AF-A0A940UBY9-F1
#
_cell.length_a   1.000
_cell.length_b   1.000
_cell.length_c   1.000
_cell.angle_alpha   90.00
_cell.angle_beta   90.00
_cell.angle_gamma   90.00
#
_symmetry.space_group_name_H-M   'P 1'
#
loop_
_entity.id
_entity.type
_entity.pdbx_description
1 polymer ?
#
loop_
_entity_poly.entity_id
_entity_poly.type
_entity_poly.pdbx_seq_one_letter_code
_entity_poly.pdbx_strand_id
1 'polypeptide(L)'
;MKTWIEYLKSGLARKAPEDRIAGGNPYAGIGENLRRHLPFFRRHWKKGALGAGFILLNALMAFPMPLVSRFVIDDVILGKQLSLLPWVLLLMAALALFSRAMGLFQNWFFLRYSQDITLDIQKQVLDHSFSLPKSFFDKNQTGYLLARMTGDIGGVTWFLSGSLVGILTNILYFVGGIVLLFWLEWRLALAALAAVPVFLIVLRRFSDRMHALNHAGSEETARYMSHFQETLNSIPLVKAFAAEEKAVGGIMSGLRQVFRLSTERSVVGSVTGLALSSTPSLVNFCVFAIGAYWVITGHWSLGSLFAFQAYLGRVFGPAQSLSSTGLQMQNIRASLERLTALLDVVPEGEGGKGEKVEALRGQVEFRNVTFEYDPKNPVLSEVSFRVSPGEHIAVVGP
;
A
#
# COMPACT_ATOMS: atom_id res chain seq x y z
N MET A 1 -32.43 -17.41 9.45
CA MET A 1 -31.10 -17.20 8.86
C MET A 1 -31.29 -16.39 7.59
N LYS A 2 -30.58 -15.27 7.41
CA LYS A 2 -30.68 -14.48 6.16
C LYS A 2 -30.18 -15.31 4.98
N THR A 3 -30.85 -15.22 3.84
CA THR A 3 -30.46 -15.95 2.63
C THR A 3 -29.27 -15.29 1.96
N TRP A 4 -28.52 -16.04 1.15
CA TRP A 4 -27.38 -15.53 0.38
C TRP A 4 -27.73 -14.28 -0.45
N ILE A 5 -28.95 -14.23 -1.00
CA ILE A 5 -29.48 -13.10 -1.79
C ILE A 5 -29.68 -11.85 -0.92
N GLU A 6 -30.13 -12.00 0.33
CA GLU A 6 -30.30 -10.88 1.25
C GLU A 6 -28.95 -10.27 1.69
N TYR A 7 -27.92 -11.10 1.86
CA TYR A 7 -26.57 -10.63 2.13
C TYR A 7 -25.98 -9.88 0.93
N LEU A 8 -26.22 -10.38 -0.28
CA LEU A 8 -25.82 -9.69 -1.50
C LEU A 8 -26.53 -8.34 -1.64
N LYS A 9 -27.85 -8.30 -1.47
CA LYS A 9 -28.66 -7.07 -1.60
C LYS A 9 -28.28 -6.02 -0.56
N SER A 10 -28.05 -6.43 0.69
CA SER A 10 -27.63 -5.52 1.78
C SER A 10 -26.20 -4.99 1.59
N GLY A 11 -25.25 -5.84 1.19
CA GLY A 11 -23.89 -5.40 0.84
C GLY A 11 -23.88 -4.45 -0.36
N LEU A 12 -24.65 -4.77 -1.41
CA LEU A 12 -24.87 -3.91 -2.57
C LEU A 12 -25.70 -2.65 -2.27
N ALA A 13 -26.18 -2.42 -1.05
CA ALA A 13 -26.94 -1.21 -0.64
C ALA A 13 -26.14 -0.19 0.22
N ARG A 14 -24.94 -0.54 0.72
CA ARG A 14 -24.05 0.36 1.51
C ARG A 14 -23.20 1.35 0.71
N LYS A 15 -23.53 2.64 0.75
CA LYS A 15 -22.71 3.72 0.16
C LYS A 15 -21.33 3.83 0.84
N ALA A 16 -20.36 4.35 0.11
CA ALA A 16 -19.05 4.68 0.67
C ALA A 16 -19.23 5.66 1.85
N PRO A 17 -18.51 5.46 2.96
CA PRO A 17 -18.59 6.33 4.13
C PRO A 17 -18.07 7.73 3.79
N GLU A 18 -18.72 8.75 4.34
CA GLU A 18 -18.15 10.09 4.40
C GLU A 18 -17.10 10.12 5.52
N ASP A 19 -15.89 10.53 5.17
CA ASP A 19 -14.76 10.58 6.08
C ASP A 19 -14.99 11.69 7.13
N ARG A 20 -15.25 11.30 8.39
CA ARG A 20 -15.54 12.23 9.49
C ARG A 20 -14.33 13.08 9.91
N ILE A 21 -13.12 12.72 9.47
CA ILE A 21 -11.88 13.44 9.78
C ILE A 21 -11.50 14.38 8.63
N ALA A 22 -11.74 13.97 7.38
CA ALA A 22 -11.55 14.82 6.21
C ALA A 22 -12.81 15.65 5.93
N GLY A 23 -13.08 16.64 6.77
CA GLY A 23 -14.17 17.58 6.54
C GLY A 23 -14.01 18.31 5.20
N GLY A 24 -14.71 17.85 4.17
CA GLY A 24 -15.08 18.57 2.94
C GLY A 24 -13.98 19.20 2.07
N ASN A 25 -12.72 19.19 2.48
CA ASN A 25 -11.63 19.84 1.77
C ASN A 25 -11.08 18.85 0.74
N PRO A 26 -11.08 19.17 -0.57
CA PRO A 26 -10.51 18.29 -1.57
C PRO A 26 -9.04 18.08 -1.22
N TYR A 27 -8.71 16.84 -0.83
CA TYR A 27 -7.37 16.40 -0.45
C TYR A 27 -6.31 17.04 -1.35
N ALA A 28 -5.26 17.62 -0.75
CA ALA A 28 -4.13 18.16 -1.48
C ALA A 28 -3.63 17.14 -2.52
N GLY A 29 -3.44 17.61 -3.75
CA GLY A 29 -3.14 16.74 -4.88
C GLY A 29 -1.92 15.87 -4.60
N ILE A 30 -2.00 14.60 -5.01
CA ILE A 30 -0.91 13.60 -5.00
C ILE A 30 0.44 14.20 -5.39
N GLY A 31 0.42 15.09 -6.39
CA GLY A 31 1.61 15.75 -6.92
C GLY A 31 2.27 16.73 -5.94
N GLU A 32 1.53 17.37 -5.04
CA GLU A 32 2.04 18.37 -4.10
C GLU A 32 2.76 17.71 -2.91
N ASN A 33 2.19 16.64 -2.36
CA ASN A 33 2.84 15.79 -1.36
C ASN A 33 4.05 15.04 -1.95
N LEU A 34 3.97 14.49 -3.17
CA LEU A 34 5.15 13.88 -3.82
C LEU A 34 6.27 14.91 -4.09
N ARG A 35 5.92 16.16 -4.45
CA ARG A 35 6.90 17.23 -4.70
C ARG A 35 7.69 17.63 -3.46
N ARG A 36 7.05 17.63 -2.29
CA ARG A 36 7.75 17.88 -1.01
C ARG A 36 8.72 16.77 -0.63
N HIS A 37 8.45 15.53 -1.06
CA HIS A 37 9.32 14.37 -0.80
C HIS A 37 10.34 14.05 -1.90
N LEU A 38 10.32 14.79 -3.02
CA LEU A 38 11.32 14.69 -4.07
C LEU A 38 12.79 14.73 -3.57
N PRO A 39 13.17 15.53 -2.55
CA PRO A 39 14.54 15.55 -2.03
C PRO A 39 15.02 14.20 -1.47
N PHE A 40 14.13 13.44 -0.81
CA PHE A 40 14.43 12.10 -0.28
C PHE A 40 14.70 11.11 -1.42
N PHE A 41 13.84 11.11 -2.44
CA PHE A 41 14.00 10.27 -3.63
C PHE A 41 15.23 10.67 -4.46
N ARG A 42 15.59 11.96 -4.47
CA ARG A 42 16.76 12.48 -5.18
C ARG A 42 18.09 11.98 -4.61
N ARG A 43 18.15 11.52 -3.37
CA ARG A 43 19.38 10.94 -2.80
C ARG A 43 19.65 9.54 -3.33
N HIS A 44 18.61 8.79 -3.70
CA HIS A 44 18.69 7.39 -4.18
C HIS A 44 18.32 7.20 -5.66
N TRP A 45 18.13 8.28 -6.42
CA TRP A 45 17.63 8.23 -7.80
C TRP A 45 18.45 7.34 -8.75
N LYS A 46 19.77 7.24 -8.56
CA LYS A 46 20.65 6.38 -9.38
C LYS A 46 20.31 4.90 -9.20
N LYS A 47 20.08 4.46 -7.96
CA LYS A 47 19.67 3.08 -7.65
C LYS A 47 18.22 2.83 -8.14
N GLY A 48 17.34 3.82 -8.01
CA GLY A 48 15.98 3.75 -8.54
C GLY A 48 15.93 3.67 -10.08
N ALA A 49 16.76 4.43 -10.79
CA ALA A 49 16.88 4.39 -12.25
C ALA A 49 17.42 3.04 -12.73
N LEU A 50 18.41 2.48 -12.02
CA LEU A 50 18.90 1.12 -12.28
C LEU A 50 17.77 0.08 -12.12
N GLY A 51 16.97 0.21 -11.06
CA GLY A 51 15.78 -0.63 -10.83
C GLY A 51 14.74 -0.50 -11.95
N ALA A 52 14.46 0.72 -12.42
CA ALA A 52 13.58 0.96 -13.56
C ALA A 52 14.11 0.31 -14.86
N GLY A 53 15.43 0.33 -15.06
CA GLY A 53 16.10 -0.41 -16.14
C GLY A 53 15.86 -1.92 -16.05
N PHE A 54 15.98 -2.52 -14.86
CA PHE A 54 15.65 -3.94 -14.66
C PHE A 54 14.19 -4.26 -14.93
N ILE A 55 13.27 -3.39 -14.50
CA ILE A 55 11.83 -3.55 -14.78
C ILE A 55 11.59 -3.56 -16.29
N LEU A 56 12.17 -2.59 -17.02
CA LEU A 56 12.05 -2.51 -18.48
C LEU A 56 12.61 -3.76 -19.16
N LEU A 57 13.80 -4.19 -18.75
CA LEU A 57 14.47 -5.34 -19.34
C LEU A 57 13.70 -6.65 -19.09
N ASN A 58 13.16 -6.82 -17.88
CA ASN A 58 12.33 -7.99 -17.57
C ASN A 58 10.99 -7.96 -18.33
N ALA A 59 10.35 -6.79 -18.42
CA ALA A 59 9.11 -6.65 -19.20
C ALA A 59 9.35 -6.95 -20.69
N LEU A 60 10.45 -6.45 -21.25
CA LEU A 60 10.89 -6.75 -22.62
C LEU A 60 11.16 -8.24 -22.83
N MET A 61 11.73 -8.94 -21.86
CA MET A 61 11.97 -10.38 -21.92
C MET A 61 10.68 -11.22 -21.94
N ALA A 62 9.60 -10.71 -21.34
CA ALA A 62 8.33 -11.43 -21.35
C ALA A 62 7.65 -11.38 -22.73
N PHE A 63 7.78 -10.27 -23.48
CA PHE A 63 7.05 -10.05 -24.73
C PHE A 63 7.37 -11.03 -25.87
N PRO A 64 8.63 -11.48 -26.10
CA PRO A 64 8.95 -12.44 -27.14
C PRO A 64 8.27 -13.80 -26.97
N MET A 65 7.99 -14.24 -25.74
CA MET A 65 7.54 -15.62 -25.47
C MET A 65 6.29 -16.03 -26.27
N PRO A 66 5.18 -15.24 -26.30
CA PRO A 66 4.05 -15.54 -27.19
C PRO A 66 4.37 -15.56 -28.69
N LEU A 67 5.30 -14.72 -29.17
CA LEU A 67 5.72 -14.73 -30.59
C LEU A 67 6.54 -15.98 -30.93
N VAL A 68 7.39 -16.41 -30.00
CA VAL A 68 8.11 -17.69 -30.15
C VAL A 68 7.12 -18.84 -30.16
N SER A 69 6.10 -18.83 -29.28
CA SER A 69 5.01 -19.81 -29.33
C SER A 69 4.25 -19.78 -30.67
N ARG A 70 4.00 -18.61 -31.26
CA ARG A 70 3.43 -18.48 -32.60
C ARG A 70 4.32 -19.16 -33.65
N PHE A 71 5.63 -18.88 -33.65
CA PHE A 71 6.59 -19.48 -34.59
C PHE A 71 6.64 -21.01 -34.46
N VAL A 72 6.61 -21.53 -33.23
CA VAL A 72 6.55 -22.99 -32.99
C VAL A 72 5.31 -23.60 -33.64
N ILE A 73 4.16 -22.97 -33.46
CA ILE A 73 2.89 -23.49 -33.96
C ILE A 73 2.84 -23.42 -35.49
N ASP A 74 3.14 -22.26 -36.06
CA ASP A 74 2.98 -21.99 -37.49
C ASP A 74 4.09 -22.64 -38.33
N ASP A 75 5.36 -22.44 -37.96
CA ASP A 75 6.49 -22.83 -38.81
C ASP A 75 7.04 -24.22 -38.47
N VAL A 76 6.98 -24.64 -37.20
CA VAL A 76 7.56 -25.93 -36.76
C VAL A 76 6.53 -27.06 -36.77
N ILE A 77 5.39 -26.88 -36.09
CA ILE A 77 4.36 -27.91 -35.95
C ILE A 77 3.58 -28.06 -37.25
N LEU A 78 2.98 -26.98 -37.76
CA LEU A 78 2.19 -27.00 -38.99
C LEU A 78 3.08 -27.23 -40.22
N GLY A 79 4.29 -26.63 -40.24
CA GLY A 79 5.32 -26.87 -41.27
C GLY A 79 6.00 -28.24 -41.21
N LYS A 80 5.73 -29.06 -40.17
CA LYS A 80 6.32 -30.40 -39.94
C LYS A 80 7.86 -30.43 -39.95
N GLN A 81 8.51 -29.33 -39.55
CA GLN A 81 9.97 -29.18 -39.58
C GLN A 81 10.62 -29.69 -38.29
N LEU A 82 10.76 -31.02 -38.16
CA LEU A 82 11.34 -31.67 -36.97
C LEU A 82 12.79 -31.25 -36.67
N SER A 83 13.56 -30.81 -37.66
CA SER A 83 14.93 -30.34 -37.50
C SER A 83 15.04 -29.03 -36.71
N LEU A 84 14.04 -28.15 -36.79
CA LEU A 84 14.01 -26.87 -36.06
C LEU A 84 13.45 -27.02 -34.64
N LEU A 85 12.65 -28.06 -34.39
CA LEU A 85 12.00 -28.31 -33.11
C LEU A 85 12.96 -28.29 -31.90
N PRO A 86 14.09 -29.02 -31.87
CA PRO A 86 14.98 -29.02 -30.70
C PRO A 86 15.60 -27.64 -30.44
N TRP A 87 15.96 -26.89 -31.49
CA TRP A 87 16.52 -25.53 -31.35
C TRP A 87 15.51 -24.54 -30.81
N VAL A 88 14.26 -24.61 -31.27
CA VAL A 88 13.19 -23.74 -30.81
C VAL A 88 12.78 -24.08 -29.39
N LEU A 89 12.71 -25.37 -29.03
CA LEU A 89 12.46 -25.79 -27.65
C LEU A 89 13.59 -25.34 -26.71
N LEU A 90 14.85 -25.44 -27.14
CA LEU A 90 16.00 -24.94 -26.38
C LEU A 90 15.92 -23.42 -26.22
N LEU A 91 15.55 -22.68 -27.27
CA LEU A 91 15.34 -21.23 -27.20
C LEU A 91 14.22 -20.87 -26.22
N MET A 92 13.08 -21.57 -26.26
CA MET A 92 11.97 -21.36 -25.31
C MET A 92 12.40 -21.65 -23.87
N ALA A 93 13.12 -22.74 -23.65
CA ALA A 93 13.64 -23.09 -22.33
C ALA A 93 14.66 -22.05 -21.84
N ALA A 94 15.56 -21.59 -22.71
CA ALA A 94 16.54 -20.56 -22.41
C ALA A 94 15.87 -19.22 -22.06
N LEU A 95 14.89 -18.78 -22.87
CA LEU A 95 14.12 -17.56 -22.60
C LEU A 95 13.33 -17.65 -21.29
N ALA A 96 12.68 -18.79 -21.03
CA ALA A 96 11.92 -19.01 -19.81
C ALA A 96 12.83 -19.01 -18.57
N LEU A 97 13.98 -19.72 -18.64
CA LEU A 97 14.95 -19.78 -17.55
C LEU A 97 15.60 -18.42 -17.31
N PHE A 98 15.96 -17.71 -18.37
CA PHE A 98 16.55 -16.38 -18.29
C PHE A 98 15.57 -15.35 -17.74
N SER A 99 14.31 -15.37 -18.18
CA SER A 99 13.25 -14.50 -17.61
C SER A 99 13.03 -14.79 -16.12
N ARG A 100 13.03 -16.07 -15.70
CA ARG A 100 12.92 -16.46 -14.28
C ARG A 100 14.14 -15.98 -13.48
N ALA A 101 15.34 -16.16 -13.99
CA ALA A 101 16.57 -15.71 -13.35
C ALA A 101 16.62 -14.18 -13.22
N MET A 102 16.23 -13.46 -14.27
CA MET A 102 16.12 -12.00 -14.27
C MET A 102 15.07 -11.52 -13.26
N GLY A 103 13.93 -12.21 -13.17
CA GLY A 103 12.89 -11.92 -12.17
C GLY A 103 13.39 -12.11 -10.72
N LEU A 104 14.16 -13.16 -10.46
CA LEU A 104 14.80 -13.39 -9.15
C LEU A 104 15.81 -12.28 -8.82
N PHE A 105 16.66 -11.92 -9.79
CA PHE A 105 17.65 -10.85 -9.62
C PHE A 105 16.97 -9.49 -9.38
N GLN A 106 15.94 -9.17 -10.16
CA GLN A 106 15.12 -7.97 -9.98
C GLN A 106 14.51 -7.94 -8.58
N ASN A 107 13.90 -9.03 -8.13
CA ASN A 107 13.29 -9.10 -6.80
C ASN A 107 14.32 -8.90 -5.68
N TRP A 108 15.48 -9.57 -5.79
CA TRP A 108 16.57 -9.39 -4.84
C TRP A 108 17.12 -7.96 -4.82
N PHE A 109 17.31 -7.35 -5.99
CA PHE A 109 17.76 -5.96 -6.12
C PHE A 109 16.78 -4.99 -5.45
N PHE A 110 15.48 -5.12 -5.71
CA PHE A 110 14.46 -4.25 -5.10
C PHE A 110 14.30 -4.48 -3.60
N LEU A 111 14.44 -5.72 -3.14
CA LEU A 111 14.47 -6.03 -1.72
C LEU A 111 15.64 -5.31 -1.03
N ARG A 112 16.84 -5.42 -1.61
CA ARG A 112 18.04 -4.75 -1.06
C ARG A 112 17.93 -3.23 -1.13
N TYR A 113 17.50 -2.69 -2.27
CA TYR A 113 17.29 -1.26 -2.46
C TYR A 113 16.30 -0.68 -1.43
N SER A 114 15.19 -1.38 -1.19
CA SER A 114 14.20 -0.94 -0.22
C SER A 114 14.75 -0.99 1.21
N GLN A 115 15.45 -2.07 1.60
CA GLN A 115 16.07 -2.16 2.92
C GLN A 115 17.11 -1.06 3.17
N ASP A 116 17.95 -0.73 2.18
CA ASP A 116 18.93 0.36 2.30
C ASP A 116 18.20 1.69 2.59
N ILE A 117 17.12 1.99 1.86
CA ILE A 117 16.33 3.21 2.07
C ILE A 117 15.66 3.20 3.44
N THR A 118 15.11 2.07 3.87
CA THR A 118 14.50 1.93 5.19
C THR A 118 15.48 2.25 6.30
N LEU A 119 16.71 1.72 6.23
CA LEU A 119 17.75 1.98 7.22
C LEU A 119 18.11 3.47 7.26
N ASP A 120 18.25 4.11 6.11
CA ASP A 120 18.54 5.55 6.04
C ASP A 120 17.39 6.39 6.62
N ILE A 121 16.14 6.05 6.31
CA ILE A 121 14.96 6.74 6.89
C ILE A 121 14.88 6.52 8.39
N GLN A 122 15.06 5.27 8.87
CA GLN A 122 15.04 4.96 10.30
C GLN A 122 16.13 5.70 11.05
N LYS A 123 17.34 5.74 10.51
CA LYS A 123 18.45 6.50 11.09
C LYS A 123 18.11 7.98 11.18
N GLN A 124 17.62 8.58 10.10
CA GLN A 124 17.26 10.00 10.09
C GLN A 124 16.14 10.33 11.09
N VAL A 125 15.10 9.49 11.17
CA VAL A 125 14.01 9.67 12.13
C VAL A 125 14.52 9.51 13.56
N LEU A 126 15.43 8.57 13.83
CA LEU A 126 16.05 8.42 15.15
C LEU A 126 16.90 9.62 15.53
N ASP A 127 17.82 10.03 14.66
CA ASP A 127 18.69 11.19 14.87
C ASP A 127 17.86 12.45 15.12
N HIS A 128 16.79 12.64 14.34
CA HIS A 128 15.86 13.76 14.53
C HIS A 128 15.07 13.63 15.84
N SER A 129 14.54 12.45 16.17
CA SER A 129 13.75 12.23 17.40
C SER A 129 14.58 12.53 18.65
N PHE A 130 15.85 12.15 18.69
CA PHE A 130 16.73 12.47 19.82
C PHE A 130 17.14 13.95 19.91
N SER A 131 16.93 14.72 18.84
CA SER A 131 17.12 16.17 18.85
C SER A 131 15.86 16.94 19.25
N LEU A 132 14.71 16.29 19.48
CA LEU A 132 13.45 16.97 19.79
C LEU A 132 13.40 17.46 21.26
N PRO A 133 12.72 18.60 21.52
CA PRO A 133 12.60 19.14 22.86
C PRO A 133 11.82 18.22 23.80
N LYS A 134 12.16 18.24 25.09
CA LYS A 134 11.46 17.43 26.12
C LYS A 134 9.93 17.63 26.07
N SER A 135 9.47 18.85 25.79
CA SER A 135 8.03 19.17 25.65
C SER A 135 7.31 18.32 24.60
N PHE A 136 8.01 17.82 23.58
CA PHE A 136 7.46 16.91 22.58
C PHE A 136 7.13 15.55 23.20
N PHE A 137 8.02 15.02 24.05
CA PHE A 137 7.84 13.73 24.72
C PHE A 137 6.83 13.79 25.87
N ASP A 138 6.70 14.95 26.53
CA ASP A 138 5.68 15.15 27.56
C ASP A 138 4.27 15.20 26.94
N LYS A 139 4.13 15.74 25.72
CA LYS A 139 2.84 15.87 25.00
C LYS A 139 2.47 14.61 24.20
N ASN A 140 3.45 13.92 23.63
CA ASN A 140 3.22 12.76 22.79
C ASN A 140 3.64 11.49 23.51
N GLN A 141 2.72 10.53 23.65
CA GLN A 141 3.04 9.21 24.18
C GLN A 141 4.20 8.60 23.38
N THR A 142 5.17 7.98 24.05
CA THR A 142 6.29 7.24 23.41
C THR A 142 5.79 6.22 22.36
N GLY A 143 4.56 5.70 22.54
CA GLY A 143 3.87 4.84 21.58
C GLY A 143 3.58 5.49 20.23
N TYR A 144 3.40 6.82 20.16
CA TYR A 144 3.24 7.56 18.91
C TYR A 144 4.51 7.47 18.06
N LEU A 145 5.68 7.74 18.64
CA LEU A 145 6.98 7.60 17.95
C LEU A 145 7.22 6.16 17.50
N LEU A 146 6.93 5.19 18.36
CA LEU A 146 7.06 3.77 18.03
C LEU A 146 6.17 3.37 16.84
N ALA A 147 4.95 3.90 16.79
CA ALA A 147 4.02 3.68 15.67
C ALA A 147 4.52 4.33 14.36
N ARG A 148 5.18 5.49 14.40
CA ARG A 148 5.82 6.09 13.21
C ARG A 148 7.01 5.25 12.74
N MET A 149 7.86 4.84 13.68
CA MET A 149 9.10 4.12 13.39
C MET A 149 8.86 2.72 12.82
N THR A 150 7.81 2.03 13.28
CA THR A 150 7.49 0.67 12.83
C THR A 150 6.43 0.64 11.73
N GLY A 151 5.32 1.37 11.91
CA GLY A 151 4.17 1.34 11.01
C GLY A 151 4.37 2.17 9.75
N ASP A 152 4.65 3.47 9.89
CA ASP A 152 4.71 4.37 8.74
C ASP A 152 5.96 4.15 7.88
N ILE A 153 7.13 3.96 8.51
CA ILE A 153 8.35 3.61 7.78
C ILE A 153 8.18 2.25 7.07
N GLY A 154 7.55 1.27 7.73
CA GLY A 154 7.23 -0.02 7.11
C GLY A 154 6.32 0.13 5.89
N GLY A 155 5.30 0.99 5.97
CA GLY A 155 4.41 1.31 4.85
C GLY A 155 5.13 1.95 3.66
N VAL A 156 6.02 2.92 3.92
CA VAL A 156 6.86 3.53 2.87
C VAL A 156 7.81 2.50 2.25
N THR A 157 8.42 1.64 3.08
CA THR A 157 9.31 0.55 2.64
C THR A 157 8.59 -0.40 1.69
N TRP A 158 7.38 -0.83 2.06
CA TRP A 158 6.56 -1.73 1.26
C TRP A 158 6.14 -1.10 -0.09
N PHE A 159 5.84 0.21 -0.08
CA PHE A 159 5.57 0.93 -1.33
C PHE A 159 6.75 0.91 -2.28
N LEU A 160 7.96 1.18 -1.76
CA LEU A 160 9.19 1.30 -2.55
C LEU A 160 9.70 -0.04 -3.07
N SER A 161 9.57 -1.12 -2.29
CA SER A 161 10.01 -2.47 -2.71
C SER A 161 9.07 -3.11 -3.71
N GLY A 162 7.76 -3.03 -3.47
CA GLY A 162 6.77 -3.87 -4.14
C GLY A 162 5.78 -3.09 -4.98
N SER A 163 5.04 -2.16 -4.37
CA SER A 163 3.92 -1.51 -5.07
C SER A 163 4.38 -0.64 -6.23
N LEU A 164 5.45 0.14 -6.07
CA LEU A 164 5.96 0.99 -7.16
C LEU A 164 6.46 0.15 -8.34
N VAL A 165 7.18 -0.94 -8.05
CA VAL A 165 7.67 -1.89 -9.05
C VAL A 165 6.51 -2.55 -9.78
N GLY A 166 5.50 -2.98 -9.03
CA GLY A 166 4.27 -3.56 -9.57
C GLY A 166 3.53 -2.59 -10.49
N ILE A 167 3.35 -1.33 -10.07
CA ILE A 167 2.71 -0.29 -10.89
C ILE A 167 3.46 -0.11 -12.22
N LEU A 168 4.78 0.09 -12.16
CA LEU A 168 5.59 0.30 -13.37
C LEU A 168 5.56 -0.91 -14.30
N THR A 169 5.72 -2.11 -13.74
CA THR A 169 5.66 -3.38 -14.50
C THR A 169 4.29 -3.57 -15.14
N ASN A 170 3.21 -3.29 -14.40
CA ASN A 170 1.85 -3.40 -14.91
C ASN A 170 1.55 -2.39 -16.01
N ILE A 171 2.03 -1.14 -15.89
CA ILE A 171 1.89 -0.13 -16.95
C ILE A 171 2.60 -0.61 -18.21
N LEU A 172 3.83 -1.14 -18.08
CA LEU A 172 4.58 -1.66 -19.23
C LEU A 172 3.89 -2.85 -19.88
N TYR A 173 3.40 -3.81 -19.10
CA TYR A 173 2.63 -4.94 -19.65
C TYR A 173 1.32 -4.52 -20.30
N PHE A 174 0.62 -3.57 -19.70
CA PHE A 174 -0.63 -3.04 -20.25
C PHE A 174 -0.38 -2.34 -21.59
N VAL A 175 0.55 -1.38 -21.64
CA VAL A 175 0.86 -0.61 -22.85
C VAL A 175 1.50 -1.49 -23.92
N GLY A 176 2.53 -2.27 -23.57
CA GLY A 176 3.21 -3.14 -24.52
C GLY A 176 2.30 -4.28 -25.01
N GLY A 177 1.41 -4.80 -24.16
CA GLY A 177 0.38 -5.76 -24.56
C GLY A 177 -0.57 -5.17 -25.58
N ILE A 178 -1.08 -3.94 -25.37
CA ILE A 178 -1.93 -3.26 -26.34
C ILE A 178 -1.19 -3.06 -27.67
N VAL A 179 0.03 -2.54 -27.66
CA VAL A 179 0.83 -2.33 -28.88
C VAL A 179 0.99 -3.62 -29.67
N LEU A 180 1.30 -4.74 -28.99
CA LEU A 180 1.48 -6.04 -29.65
C LEU A 180 0.16 -6.65 -30.16
N LEU A 181 -0.97 -6.44 -29.45
CA LEU A 181 -2.29 -6.84 -29.95
C LEU A 181 -2.66 -6.11 -31.24
N PHE A 182 -2.43 -4.78 -31.29
CA PHE A 182 -2.65 -3.98 -32.49
C PHE A 182 -1.73 -4.38 -33.66
N TRP A 183 -0.48 -4.74 -33.34
CA TRP A 183 0.47 -5.24 -34.34
C TRP A 183 0.08 -6.60 -34.91
N LEU A 184 -0.49 -7.50 -34.09
CA LEU A 184 -0.98 -8.81 -34.52
C LEU A 184 -2.24 -8.71 -35.39
N GLU A 185 -3.28 -8.04 -34.90
CA GLU A 185 -4.54 -7.86 -35.63
C GLU A 185 -5.39 -6.74 -35.02
N TRP A 186 -5.35 -5.56 -35.64
CA TRP A 186 -5.98 -4.35 -35.12
C TRP A 186 -7.51 -4.45 -34.99
N ARG A 187 -8.19 -5.25 -35.84
CA ARG A 187 -9.65 -5.42 -35.79
C ARG A 187 -10.09 -6.15 -34.53
N LEU A 188 -9.41 -7.24 -34.20
CA LEU A 188 -9.64 -7.98 -32.95
C LEU A 188 -9.17 -7.18 -31.74
N ALA A 189 -8.07 -6.44 -31.86
CA ALA A 189 -7.58 -5.58 -30.78
C ALA A 189 -8.60 -4.51 -30.39
N LEU A 190 -9.24 -3.84 -31.37
CA LEU A 190 -10.31 -2.87 -31.10
C LEU A 190 -11.51 -3.51 -30.41
N ALA A 191 -11.95 -4.68 -30.86
CA ALA A 191 -13.06 -5.41 -30.24
C ALA A 191 -12.74 -5.80 -28.78
N ALA A 192 -11.52 -6.28 -28.52
CA ALA A 192 -11.07 -6.61 -27.18
C ALA A 192 -10.93 -5.35 -26.29
N LEU A 193 -10.41 -4.25 -26.85
CA LEU A 193 -10.25 -2.99 -26.13
C LEU A 193 -11.60 -2.35 -25.79
N ALA A 194 -12.64 -2.53 -26.62
CA ALA A 194 -13.99 -2.09 -26.31
C ALA A 194 -14.57 -2.77 -25.05
N ALA A 195 -14.09 -3.96 -24.69
CA ALA A 195 -14.47 -4.62 -23.44
C ALA A 195 -13.72 -4.08 -22.20
N VAL A 196 -12.60 -3.36 -22.38
CA VAL A 196 -11.83 -2.79 -21.27
C VAL A 196 -12.62 -1.72 -20.50
N PRO A 197 -13.31 -0.74 -21.14
CA PRO A 197 -14.20 0.18 -20.43
C PRO A 197 -15.26 -0.53 -19.58
N VAL A 198 -15.90 -1.57 -20.13
CA VAL A 198 -16.90 -2.37 -19.40
C VAL A 198 -16.28 -3.04 -18.19
N PHE A 199 -15.11 -3.66 -18.36
CA PHE A 199 -14.33 -4.25 -17.28
C PHE A 199 -13.99 -3.23 -16.18
N LEU A 200 -13.53 -2.04 -16.56
CA LEU A 200 -13.18 -0.98 -15.61
C LEU A 200 -14.40 -0.44 -14.86
N ILE A 201 -15.56 -0.32 -15.51
CA ILE A 201 -16.82 0.12 -14.87
C ILE A 201 -17.28 -0.92 -13.83
N VAL A 202 -17.28 -2.19 -14.21
CA VAL A 202 -17.60 -3.32 -13.31
C VAL A 202 -16.67 -3.27 -12.09
N LEU A 203 -15.36 -3.21 -12.35
CA LEU A 203 -14.33 -3.16 -11.32
C LEU A 203 -14.52 -1.98 -10.36
N ARG A 204 -14.72 -0.76 -10.87
CA ARG A 204 -14.97 0.42 -10.03
C ARG A 204 -16.18 0.26 -9.12
N ARG A 205 -17.33 -0.15 -9.68
CA ARG A 205 -18.56 -0.34 -8.90
C ARG A 205 -18.39 -1.33 -7.76
N PHE A 206 -17.72 -2.45 -8.01
CA PHE A 206 -17.49 -3.47 -7.00
C PHE A 206 -16.41 -3.04 -5.98
N SER A 207 -15.38 -2.31 -6.42
CA SER A 207 -14.34 -1.76 -5.54
C SER A 207 -14.93 -0.81 -4.50
N ASP A 208 -15.76 0.14 -4.92
CA ASP A 208 -16.42 1.10 -4.02
C ASP A 208 -17.28 0.39 -2.96
N ARG A 209 -17.97 -0.69 -3.35
CA ARG A 209 -18.77 -1.50 -2.42
C ARG A 209 -17.91 -2.27 -1.43
N MET A 210 -16.81 -2.84 -1.90
CA MET A 210 -15.85 -3.50 -1.03
C MET A 210 -15.21 -2.51 -0.05
N HIS A 211 -14.93 -1.28 -0.45
CA HIS A 211 -14.44 -0.25 0.45
C HIS A 211 -15.45 0.09 1.55
N ALA A 212 -16.72 0.28 1.19
CA ALA A 212 -17.78 0.54 2.16
C ALA A 212 -17.93 -0.60 3.20
N LEU A 213 -17.87 -1.85 2.74
CA LEU A 213 -17.95 -3.03 3.62
C LEU A 213 -16.72 -3.20 4.50
N ASN A 214 -15.52 -2.94 3.97
CA ASN A 214 -14.28 -2.97 4.75
C ASN A 214 -14.26 -1.91 5.84
N HIS A 215 -14.72 -0.69 5.53
CA HIS A 215 -14.77 0.40 6.49
C HIS A 215 -15.78 0.11 7.60
N ALA A 216 -17.01 -0.28 7.24
CA ALA A 216 -18.02 -0.66 8.22
C ALA A 216 -17.57 -1.84 9.10
N GLY A 217 -16.89 -2.83 8.50
CA GLY A 217 -16.30 -3.95 9.25
C GLY A 217 -15.26 -3.48 10.25
N SER A 218 -14.36 -2.58 9.84
CA SER A 218 -13.31 -2.03 10.69
C SER A 218 -13.88 -1.21 11.85
N GLU A 219 -14.92 -0.41 11.62
CA GLU A 219 -15.60 0.39 12.65
C GLU A 219 -16.29 -0.49 13.70
N GLU A 220 -16.95 -1.57 13.27
CA GLU A 220 -17.55 -2.54 14.22
C GLU A 220 -16.47 -3.33 14.98
N THR A 221 -15.35 -3.69 14.34
CA THR A 221 -14.23 -4.32 15.03
C THR A 221 -13.63 -3.39 16.08
N ALA A 222 -13.46 -2.11 15.78
CA ALA A 222 -12.95 -1.11 16.74
C ALA A 222 -13.91 -0.96 17.93
N ARG A 223 -15.22 -0.87 17.69
CA ARG A 223 -16.24 -0.80 18.75
C ARG A 223 -16.22 -2.04 19.65
N TYR A 224 -16.22 -3.23 19.05
CA TYR A 224 -16.15 -4.50 19.77
C TYR A 224 -14.88 -4.62 20.62
N MET A 225 -13.71 -4.29 20.07
CA MET A 225 -12.43 -4.32 20.79
C MET A 225 -12.40 -3.31 21.94
N SER A 226 -12.92 -2.09 21.73
CA SER A 226 -13.01 -1.08 22.79
C SER A 226 -13.88 -1.56 23.95
N HIS A 227 -15.06 -2.13 23.64
CA HIS A 227 -15.95 -2.66 24.68
C HIS A 227 -15.34 -3.86 25.41
N PHE A 228 -14.63 -4.72 24.68
CA PHE A 228 -13.88 -5.83 25.27
C PHE A 228 -12.78 -5.33 26.23
N GLN A 229 -12.00 -4.33 25.82
CA GLN A 229 -10.95 -3.73 26.65
C GLN A 229 -11.52 -3.05 27.90
N GLU A 230 -12.60 -2.29 27.77
CA GLU A 230 -13.31 -1.67 28.90
C GLU A 230 -13.81 -2.73 29.90
N THR A 231 -14.36 -3.83 29.39
CA THR A 231 -14.83 -4.96 30.21
C THR A 231 -13.66 -5.63 30.95
N LEU A 232 -12.52 -5.83 30.29
CA LEU A 232 -11.32 -6.41 30.91
C LEU A 232 -10.77 -5.50 32.02
N ASN A 233 -10.67 -4.20 31.76
CA ASN A 233 -10.23 -3.23 32.76
C ASN A 233 -11.20 -3.16 33.96
N SER A 234 -12.48 -3.51 33.75
CA SER A 234 -13.53 -3.51 34.75
C SER A 234 -13.84 -4.90 35.33
N ILE A 235 -12.96 -5.89 35.18
CA ILE A 235 -13.16 -7.26 35.70
C ILE A 235 -13.55 -7.29 37.19
N PRO A 236 -12.91 -6.52 38.09
CA PRO A 236 -13.30 -6.51 39.50
C PRO A 236 -14.77 -6.11 39.71
N LEU A 237 -15.27 -5.15 38.92
CA LEU A 237 -16.67 -4.72 38.96
C LEU A 237 -17.60 -5.81 38.43
N VAL A 238 -17.24 -6.45 37.31
CA VAL A 238 -18.03 -7.55 36.74
C VAL A 238 -18.17 -8.71 37.74
N LYS A 239 -17.09 -9.04 38.46
CA LYS A 239 -17.07 -10.07 39.50
C LYS A 239 -17.85 -9.68 40.75
N ALA A 240 -17.74 -8.42 41.19
CA ALA A 240 -18.48 -7.92 42.35
C ALA A 240 -20.01 -7.98 42.16
N PHE A 241 -20.48 -7.79 40.92
CA PHE A 241 -21.91 -7.82 40.57
C PHE A 241 -22.40 -9.15 39.97
N ALA A 242 -21.55 -10.19 39.91
CA ALA A 242 -21.86 -11.49 39.26
C ALA A 242 -22.48 -11.32 37.85
N ALA A 243 -21.93 -10.38 37.06
CA ALA A 243 -22.49 -9.94 35.79
C ALA A 243 -21.81 -10.58 34.56
N GLU A 244 -21.15 -11.73 34.71
CA GLU A 244 -20.34 -12.35 33.65
C GLU A 244 -21.16 -12.66 32.39
N GLU A 245 -22.36 -13.24 32.53
CA GLU A 245 -23.21 -13.56 31.38
C GLU A 245 -23.61 -12.30 30.59
N LYS A 246 -23.89 -11.20 31.30
CA LYS A 246 -24.23 -9.91 30.68
C LYS A 246 -23.04 -9.33 29.92
N ALA A 247 -21.84 -9.40 30.51
CA ALA A 247 -20.60 -8.98 29.87
C ALA A 247 -20.31 -9.80 28.60
N VAL A 248 -20.41 -11.13 28.68
CA VAL A 248 -20.26 -12.03 27.53
C VAL A 248 -21.32 -11.74 26.47
N GLY A 249 -22.58 -11.50 26.86
CA GLY A 249 -23.67 -11.15 25.94
C GLY A 249 -23.41 -9.86 25.16
N GLY A 250 -22.93 -8.82 25.82
CA GLY A 250 -22.55 -7.54 25.21
C GLY A 250 -21.44 -7.71 24.17
N ILE A 251 -20.35 -8.39 24.55
CA ILE A 251 -19.22 -8.75 23.68
C ILE A 251 -19.70 -9.59 22.48
N MET A 252 -20.53 -10.62 22.71
CA MET A 252 -21.05 -11.50 21.66
C MET A 252 -22.00 -10.80 20.69
N SER A 253 -22.67 -9.72 21.10
CA SER A 253 -23.52 -8.93 20.19
C SER A 253 -22.68 -8.19 19.14
N GLY A 254 -21.59 -7.54 19.57
CA GLY A 254 -20.62 -6.91 18.68
C GLY A 254 -19.92 -7.92 17.78
N LEU A 255 -19.51 -9.07 18.33
CA LEU A 255 -18.89 -10.13 17.55
C LEU A 255 -19.84 -10.68 16.46
N ARG A 256 -21.13 -10.87 16.77
CA ARG A 256 -22.14 -11.28 15.78
C ARG A 256 -22.32 -10.26 14.65
N GLN A 257 -22.25 -8.97 14.96
CA GLN A 257 -22.32 -7.90 13.95
C GLN A 257 -21.09 -7.93 13.03
N VAL A 258 -19.89 -8.13 13.59
CA VAL A 258 -18.66 -8.32 12.81
C VAL A 258 -18.76 -9.55 11.92
N PHE A 259 -19.26 -10.69 12.42
CA PHE A 259 -19.49 -11.88 11.62
C PHE A 259 -20.49 -11.65 10.48
N ARG A 260 -21.57 -10.90 10.73
CA ARG A 260 -22.55 -10.53 9.72
C ARG A 260 -21.91 -9.72 8.58
N LEU A 261 -21.13 -8.70 8.93
CA LEU A 261 -20.39 -7.88 7.97
C LEU A 261 -19.33 -8.67 7.20
N SER A 262 -18.62 -9.57 7.88
CA SER A 262 -17.66 -10.48 7.26
C SER A 262 -18.33 -11.41 6.23
N THR A 263 -19.57 -11.84 6.52
CA THR A 263 -20.39 -12.65 5.61
C THR A 263 -20.88 -11.82 4.43
N GLU A 264 -21.42 -10.61 4.65
CA GLU A 264 -21.78 -9.65 3.59
C GLU A 264 -20.59 -9.38 2.66
N ARG A 265 -19.40 -9.13 3.25
CA ARG A 265 -18.14 -8.94 2.53
C ARG A 265 -17.76 -10.17 1.71
N SER A 266 -17.83 -11.36 2.28
CA SER A 266 -17.48 -12.61 1.59
C SER A 266 -18.41 -12.85 0.39
N VAL A 267 -19.71 -12.66 0.56
CA VAL A 267 -20.70 -12.84 -0.53
C VAL A 267 -20.47 -11.83 -1.66
N VAL A 268 -20.33 -10.54 -1.33
CA VAL A 268 -20.05 -9.50 -2.33
C VAL A 268 -18.67 -9.73 -2.97
N GLY A 269 -17.68 -10.17 -2.20
CA GLY A 269 -16.34 -10.52 -2.67
C GLY A 269 -16.36 -11.67 -3.68
N SER A 270 -17.15 -12.72 -3.44
CA SER A 270 -17.32 -13.84 -4.38
C SER A 270 -17.97 -13.38 -5.69
N VAL A 271 -19.04 -12.57 -5.63
CA VAL A 271 -19.67 -12.02 -6.83
C VAL A 271 -18.74 -11.07 -7.58
N THR A 272 -17.97 -10.26 -6.85
CA THR A 272 -16.93 -9.39 -7.42
C THR A 272 -15.86 -10.20 -8.15
N GLY A 273 -15.36 -11.26 -7.50
CA GLY A 273 -14.38 -12.18 -8.07
C GLY A 273 -14.88 -12.85 -9.33
N LEU A 274 -16.12 -13.34 -9.32
CA LEU A 274 -16.78 -13.91 -10.50
C LEU A 274 -16.93 -12.90 -11.63
N ALA A 275 -17.39 -11.67 -11.34
CA ALA A 275 -17.54 -10.63 -12.36
C ALA A 275 -16.19 -10.25 -12.99
N LEU A 276 -15.14 -10.15 -12.17
CA LEU A 276 -13.79 -9.81 -12.60
C LEU A 276 -13.11 -10.93 -13.39
N SER A 277 -13.34 -12.21 -13.05
CA SER A 277 -12.76 -13.34 -13.80
C SER A 277 -13.55 -13.68 -15.07
N SER A 278 -14.87 -13.48 -15.05
CA SER A 278 -15.74 -13.79 -16.20
C SER A 278 -15.52 -12.84 -17.36
N THR A 279 -15.22 -11.56 -17.10
CA THR A 279 -15.09 -10.56 -18.17
C THR A 279 -13.90 -10.87 -19.11
N PRO A 280 -12.65 -11.08 -18.62
CA PRO A 280 -11.53 -11.48 -19.49
C PRO A 280 -11.75 -12.86 -20.14
N SER A 281 -12.47 -13.77 -19.46
CA SER A 281 -12.80 -15.09 -19.99
C SER A 281 -13.76 -15.00 -21.18
N LEU A 282 -14.79 -14.14 -21.08
CA LEU A 282 -15.73 -13.88 -22.16
C LEU A 282 -15.04 -13.23 -23.36
N VAL A 283 -14.15 -12.26 -23.11
CA VAL A 283 -13.35 -11.63 -24.18
C VAL A 283 -12.45 -12.66 -24.85
N ASN A 284 -11.74 -13.49 -24.08
CA ASN A 284 -10.91 -14.57 -24.62
C ASN A 284 -11.74 -15.57 -25.44
N PHE A 285 -12.96 -15.91 -24.99
CA PHE A 285 -13.86 -16.79 -25.72
C PHE A 285 -14.34 -16.17 -27.04
N CYS A 286 -14.76 -14.91 -27.04
CA CYS A 286 -15.15 -14.21 -28.27
C CYS A 286 -14.00 -14.13 -29.27
N VAL A 287 -12.80 -13.78 -28.79
CA VAL A 287 -11.59 -13.75 -29.61
C VAL A 287 -11.23 -15.13 -30.14
N PHE A 288 -11.38 -16.17 -29.31
CA PHE A 288 -11.18 -17.55 -29.74
C PHE A 288 -12.16 -17.94 -30.85
N ALA A 289 -13.46 -17.67 -30.68
CA ALA A 289 -14.48 -18.03 -31.65
C ALA A 289 -14.27 -17.31 -33.01
N ILE A 290 -14.04 -16.00 -32.97
CA ILE A 290 -13.79 -15.19 -34.19
C ILE A 290 -12.46 -15.60 -34.83
N GLY A 291 -11.41 -15.73 -34.02
CA GLY A 291 -10.09 -16.09 -34.50
C GLY A 291 -10.03 -17.52 -35.06
N ALA A 292 -10.72 -18.48 -34.44
CA ALA A 292 -10.85 -19.85 -34.97
C ALA A 292 -11.53 -19.84 -36.33
N TYR A 293 -12.60 -19.05 -36.51
CA TYR A 293 -13.24 -18.87 -37.81
C TYR A 293 -12.28 -18.27 -38.85
N TRP A 294 -11.46 -17.28 -38.48
CA TRP A 294 -10.46 -16.70 -39.39
C TRP A 294 -9.32 -17.64 -39.73
N VAL A 295 -8.92 -18.51 -38.79
CA VAL A 295 -7.92 -19.55 -39.04
C VAL A 295 -8.48 -20.61 -39.99
N ILE A 296 -9.72 -21.06 -39.78
CA ILE A 296 -10.37 -22.05 -40.66
C ILE A 296 -10.57 -21.49 -42.08
N THR A 297 -10.89 -20.21 -42.19
CA THR A 297 -11.08 -19.54 -43.50
C THR A 297 -9.77 -19.08 -44.14
N GLY A 298 -8.61 -19.34 -43.52
CA GLY A 298 -7.29 -19.02 -44.07
C GLY A 298 -6.86 -17.56 -44.00
N HIS A 299 -7.60 -16.70 -43.29
CA HIS A 299 -7.29 -15.27 -43.13
C HIS A 299 -6.29 -14.99 -42.01
N TRP A 300 -6.05 -15.95 -41.12
CA TRP A 300 -5.17 -15.79 -39.96
C TRP A 300 -4.46 -17.09 -39.59
N SER A 301 -3.33 -17.00 -38.90
CA SER A 301 -2.56 -18.19 -38.50
C SER A 301 -2.95 -18.69 -37.12
N LEU A 302 -2.87 -20.01 -36.90
CA LEU A 302 -3.22 -20.64 -35.63
C LEU A 302 -2.29 -20.16 -34.51
N GLY A 303 -1.00 -19.96 -34.80
CA GLY A 303 -0.03 -19.40 -33.87
C GLY A 303 -0.34 -17.95 -33.50
N SER A 304 -0.83 -17.13 -34.44
CA SER A 304 -1.24 -15.75 -34.15
C SER A 304 -2.41 -15.69 -33.18
N LEU A 305 -3.38 -16.61 -33.30
CA LEU A 305 -4.50 -16.73 -32.37
C LEU A 305 -4.03 -17.02 -30.93
N PHE A 306 -3.14 -18.00 -30.75
CA PHE A 306 -2.60 -18.33 -29.43
C PHE A 306 -1.72 -17.21 -28.85
N ALA A 307 -0.91 -16.55 -29.69
CA ALA A 307 -0.15 -15.39 -29.27
C ALA A 307 -1.05 -14.24 -28.83
N PHE A 308 -2.13 -13.97 -29.58
CA PHE A 308 -3.12 -12.95 -29.24
C PHE A 308 -3.80 -13.24 -27.89
N GLN A 309 -4.22 -14.48 -27.64
CA GLN A 309 -4.77 -14.88 -26.34
C GLN A 309 -3.79 -14.68 -25.19
N ALA A 310 -2.51 -15.02 -25.38
CA ALA A 310 -1.49 -14.79 -24.37
C ALA A 310 -1.28 -13.30 -24.06
N TYR A 311 -1.35 -12.43 -25.08
CA TYR A 311 -1.25 -10.99 -24.88
C TYR A 311 -2.50 -10.37 -24.23
N LEU A 312 -3.71 -10.91 -24.46
CA LEU A 312 -4.91 -10.47 -23.74
C LEU A 312 -4.72 -10.61 -22.22
N GLY A 313 -4.12 -11.72 -21.76
CA GLY A 313 -3.78 -11.91 -20.35
C GLY A 313 -2.87 -10.80 -19.80
N ARG A 314 -1.95 -10.28 -20.63
CA ARG A 314 -1.04 -9.17 -20.28
C ARG A 314 -1.68 -7.79 -20.34
N VAL A 315 -2.93 -7.67 -20.81
CA VAL A 315 -3.71 -6.44 -20.73
C VAL A 315 -4.66 -6.48 -19.54
N PHE A 316 -5.48 -7.53 -19.43
CA PHE A 316 -6.48 -7.63 -18.38
C PHE A 316 -5.90 -7.81 -16.97
N GLY A 317 -4.85 -8.64 -16.82
CA GLY A 317 -4.21 -8.86 -15.51
C GLY A 317 -3.64 -7.57 -14.91
N PRO A 318 -2.77 -6.85 -15.65
CA PRO A 318 -2.26 -5.55 -15.21
C PRO A 318 -3.34 -4.48 -14.99
N ALA A 319 -4.40 -4.45 -15.81
CA ALA A 319 -5.52 -3.52 -15.60
C ALA A 319 -6.23 -3.77 -14.25
N GLN A 320 -6.42 -5.05 -13.89
CA GLN A 320 -6.98 -5.42 -12.59
C GLN A 320 -6.07 -4.99 -11.43
N SER A 321 -4.76 -5.22 -11.55
CA SER A 321 -3.78 -4.88 -10.53
C SER A 321 -3.60 -3.36 -10.35
N LEU A 322 -3.59 -2.59 -11.44
CA LEU A 322 -3.52 -1.13 -11.39
C LEU A 322 -4.73 -0.52 -10.68
N SER A 323 -5.91 -1.10 -10.90
CA SER A 323 -7.13 -0.62 -10.26
C SER A 323 -7.15 -0.88 -8.76
N SER A 324 -6.62 -2.02 -8.29
CA SER A 324 -6.53 -2.32 -6.85
C SER A 324 -5.44 -1.51 -6.13
N THR A 325 -4.52 -0.89 -6.87
CA THR A 325 -3.44 -0.07 -6.31
C THR A 325 -3.93 1.26 -5.71
N GLY A 326 -5.13 1.74 -6.09
CA GLY A 326 -5.69 2.99 -5.58
C GLY A 326 -5.79 3.05 -4.05
N LEU A 327 -6.18 1.94 -3.41
CA LEU A 327 -6.25 1.84 -1.95
C LEU A 327 -4.89 1.92 -1.27
N GLN A 328 -3.92 1.21 -1.84
CA GLN A 328 -2.56 1.19 -1.30
C GLN A 328 -1.98 2.61 -1.30
N MET A 329 -2.24 3.35 -2.38
CA MET A 329 -1.79 4.73 -2.54
C MET A 329 -2.34 5.67 -1.46
N GLN A 330 -3.58 5.48 -0.99
CA GLN A 330 -4.14 6.29 0.10
C GLN A 330 -3.42 6.05 1.43
N ASN A 331 -3.18 4.79 1.78
CA ASN A 331 -2.47 4.42 3.02
C ASN A 331 -1.05 4.99 3.04
N ILE A 332 -0.33 4.88 1.92
CA ILE A 332 1.05 5.36 1.80
C ILE A 332 1.12 6.88 1.92
N ARG A 333 0.15 7.61 1.35
CA ARG A 333 0.08 9.07 1.53
C ARG A 333 -0.09 9.45 2.99
N ALA A 334 -1.01 8.80 3.69
CA ALA A 334 -1.25 9.10 5.10
C ALA A 334 -0.01 8.78 5.96
N SER A 335 0.72 7.71 5.65
CA SER A 335 2.00 7.39 6.31
C SER A 335 3.10 8.40 6.01
N LEU A 336 3.20 8.87 4.76
CA LEU A 336 4.13 9.93 4.39
C LEU A 336 3.79 11.23 5.13
N GLU A 337 2.54 11.70 5.11
CA GLU A 337 2.11 12.92 5.79
C GLU A 337 2.47 12.92 7.29
N ARG A 338 2.26 11.79 7.98
CA ARG A 338 2.58 11.67 9.41
C ARG A 338 4.09 11.61 9.67
N LEU A 339 4.86 10.97 8.79
CA LEU A 339 6.31 10.95 8.88
C LEU A 339 6.89 12.36 8.64
N THR A 340 6.32 13.11 7.70
CA THR A 340 6.69 14.50 7.43
C THR A 340 6.35 15.40 8.59
N ALA A 341 5.14 15.29 9.15
CA ALA A 341 4.74 16.07 10.30
C ALA A 341 5.68 15.85 11.50
N LEU A 342 6.26 14.64 11.65
CA LEU A 342 7.28 14.37 12.66
C LEU A 342 8.61 15.05 12.34
N LEU A 343 9.06 15.02 11.08
CA LEU A 343 10.32 15.62 10.65
C LEU A 343 10.28 17.16 10.56
N ASP A 344 9.08 17.73 10.47
CA ASP A 344 8.85 19.19 10.49
C ASP A 344 8.87 19.76 11.92
N VAL A 345 8.95 18.92 12.97
CA VAL A 345 9.08 19.40 14.34
C VAL A 345 10.45 20.02 14.54
N VAL A 346 10.49 21.24 15.07
CA VAL A 346 11.75 21.96 15.28
C VAL A 346 12.57 21.29 16.41
N PRO A 347 13.83 20.91 16.17
CA PRO A 347 14.73 20.39 17.20
C PRO A 347 15.02 21.38 18.33
N GLU A 348 15.43 20.84 19.48
CA GLU A 348 15.88 21.58 20.65
C GLU A 348 17.26 22.21 20.40
N GLY A 349 17.24 23.50 20.07
CA GLY A 349 18.43 24.33 19.93
C GLY A 349 19.33 23.99 18.73
N GLU A 350 20.07 25.00 18.25
CA GLU A 350 21.19 24.75 17.36
C GLU A 350 22.36 24.22 18.20
N GLY A 351 22.52 22.90 18.23
CA GLY A 351 23.65 22.25 18.89
C GLY A 351 24.97 22.95 18.52
N GLY A 352 25.68 23.45 19.54
CA GLY A 352 26.99 24.10 19.36
C GLY A 352 27.04 25.62 19.58
N LYS A 353 25.91 26.31 19.83
CA LYS A 353 25.92 27.74 20.23
C LYS A 353 26.09 27.98 21.74
N GLY A 354 26.14 26.92 22.55
CA GLY A 354 26.41 27.04 23.99
C GLY A 354 27.89 27.27 24.29
N GLU A 355 28.18 27.97 25.39
CA GLU A 355 29.55 28.11 25.89
C GLU A 355 30.05 26.77 26.44
N LYS A 356 31.28 26.38 26.07
CA LYS A 356 31.95 25.24 26.69
C LYS A 356 32.49 25.66 28.05
N VAL A 357 31.98 25.05 29.11
CA VAL A 357 32.43 25.32 30.48
C VAL A 357 33.38 24.21 30.91
N GLU A 358 34.63 24.56 31.25
CA GLU A 358 35.67 23.60 31.68
C GLU A 358 35.43 23.07 33.10
N ALA A 359 34.97 23.94 34.01
CA ALA A 359 34.63 23.59 35.38
C ALA A 359 33.48 24.45 35.89
N LEU A 360 32.45 23.81 36.44
CA LEU A 360 31.32 24.48 37.08
C LEU A 360 31.65 24.76 38.54
N ARG A 361 31.47 26.01 38.99
CA ARG A 361 31.60 26.39 40.41
C ARG A 361 30.44 25.87 41.27
N GLY A 362 29.33 25.45 40.65
CA GLY A 362 28.14 24.94 41.34
C GLY A 362 27.22 26.02 41.94
N GLN A 363 27.43 27.29 41.61
CA GLN A 363 26.51 28.38 41.98
C GLN A 363 25.31 28.39 41.03
N VAL A 364 24.09 28.39 41.57
CA VAL A 364 22.83 28.44 40.80
C VAL A 364 22.04 29.68 41.22
N GLU A 365 21.46 30.40 40.27
CA GLU A 365 20.66 31.59 40.56
C GLU A 365 19.43 31.65 39.66
N PHE A 366 18.27 31.84 40.28
CA PHE A 366 17.01 32.16 39.63
C PHE A 366 16.75 33.66 39.83
N ARG A 367 16.46 34.39 38.75
CA ARG A 367 16.13 35.82 38.78
C ARG A 367 14.79 36.07 38.09
N ASN A 368 13.75 36.33 38.87
CA ASN A 368 12.38 36.63 38.44
C ASN A 368 11.88 35.64 37.39
N VAL A 369 12.09 34.34 37.65
CA VAL A 369 11.77 33.27 36.71
C VAL A 369 10.27 32.99 36.75
N THR A 370 9.62 33.17 35.61
CA THR A 370 8.24 32.78 35.36
C THR A 370 8.25 31.68 34.31
N PHE A 371 7.48 30.61 34.52
CA PHE A 371 7.44 29.45 33.64
C PHE A 371 6.03 28.88 33.53
N GLU A 372 5.65 28.52 32.31
CA GLU A 372 4.34 27.95 31.96
C GLU A 372 4.51 26.82 30.93
N TYR A 373 3.73 25.74 31.07
CA TYR A 373 3.66 24.67 30.05
C TYR A 373 2.59 24.95 28.98
N ASP A 374 1.54 25.67 29.36
CA ASP A 374 0.43 26.15 28.52
C ASP A 374 0.18 27.63 28.87
N PRO A 375 -0.01 28.52 27.89
CA PRO A 375 -0.28 29.96 28.11
C PRO A 375 -1.43 30.28 29.07
N LYS A 376 -2.31 29.31 29.36
CA LYS A 376 -3.46 29.50 30.25
C LYS A 376 -3.17 29.20 31.71
N ASN A 377 -2.10 28.49 32.03
CA ASN A 377 -1.82 27.99 33.38
C ASN A 377 -0.33 28.19 33.76
N PRO A 378 0.05 29.36 34.30
CA PRO A 378 1.41 29.60 34.78
C PRO A 378 1.73 28.70 35.99
N VAL A 379 2.90 28.07 35.98
CA VAL A 379 3.34 27.12 37.02
C VAL A 379 4.31 27.77 38.00
N LEU A 380 5.25 28.57 37.51
CA LEU A 380 6.13 29.41 38.33
C LEU A 380 5.84 30.87 38.01
N SER A 381 5.78 31.71 39.04
CA SER A 381 5.57 33.15 38.91
C SER A 381 6.65 33.90 39.71
N GLU A 382 7.50 34.65 39.00
CA GLU A 382 8.50 35.57 39.57
C GLU A 382 9.43 34.95 40.63
N VAL A 383 9.87 33.70 40.42
CA VAL A 383 10.71 32.98 41.38
C VAL A 383 12.15 33.50 41.35
N SER A 384 12.66 33.92 42.52
CA SER A 384 14.02 34.44 42.71
C SER A 384 14.70 33.82 43.93
N PHE A 385 15.83 33.14 43.72
CA PHE A 385 16.68 32.63 44.81
C PHE A 385 18.10 32.36 44.30
N ARG A 386 19.06 32.21 45.21
CA ARG A 386 20.46 31.91 44.91
C ARG A 386 20.94 30.75 45.77
N VAL A 387 21.70 29.84 45.17
CA VAL A 387 22.31 28.67 45.81
C VAL A 387 23.82 28.78 45.73
N SER A 388 24.49 28.72 46.87
CA SER A 388 25.94 28.77 46.98
C SER A 388 26.56 27.38 46.74
N PRO A 389 27.83 27.30 46.31
CA PRO A 389 28.51 26.01 46.16
C PRO A 389 28.51 25.20 47.47
N GLY A 390 28.05 23.94 47.41
CA GLY A 390 27.96 23.05 48.57
C GLY A 390 26.73 23.26 49.48
N GLU A 391 25.91 24.26 49.19
CA GLU A 391 24.66 24.52 49.90
C GLU A 391 23.58 23.51 49.50
N HIS A 392 22.85 22.99 50.48
CA HIS A 392 21.74 22.07 50.27
C HIS A 392 20.42 22.83 50.48
N ILE A 393 19.56 22.84 49.47
CA ILE A 393 18.24 23.49 49.53
C ILE A 393 17.16 22.41 49.54
N ALA A 394 16.18 22.58 50.44
CA ALA A 394 14.95 21.82 50.43
C ALA A 394 13.84 22.65 49.75
N VAL A 395 13.22 22.08 48.70
CA VAL A 395 12.02 22.64 48.09
C VAL A 395 10.82 21.96 48.72
N VAL A 396 9.98 22.73 49.43
CA VAL A 396 8.81 22.21 50.17
C VAL A 396 7.55 22.83 49.60
N GLY A 397 6.53 22.01 49.37
CA GLY A 397 5.22 22.41 48.85
C GLY A 397 4.14 21.39 49.24
N PRO A 398 2.86 21.76 49.12
CA PRO A 398 1.71 20.92 49.46
C PRO A 398 1.55 19.66 48.59
#